data_AF-A0A1K1SU57-F1
#
_entry.id   AF-A0A1K1SU57-F1
#
_cell.length_a   1.000
_cell.length_b   1.000
_cell.length_c   1.000
_cell.angle_alpha   90.00
_cell.angle_beta   90.00
_cell.angle_gamma   90.00
#
_symmetry.space_group_name_H-M   'P 1'
#
loop_
_entity.id
_entity.type
_entity.pdbx_description
1 polymer ?
#
loop_
_entity_poly.entity_id
_entity_poly.type
_entity_poly.pdbx_seq_one_letter_code
_entity_poly.pdbx_strand_id
1 'polypeptide(L)'
;MFRPVLMASLLWLAFIMPACDSLSTTAASQDSTAKIAAPPTFVEFLNGLQVISLPYSSEEWPPIPEGVKIPDIPAFYNFKNAARLSPVNGYTPVLYRGLMAEGKRLIYLITYDAAGKERSRLQLRGEGYIDKASPAYDEHYKEAYLYPEIGRDSLIELKCIYLFKEKGHVNVEKKACFFYHITPDGMITAIPRDTISLQAFAAAFPVKEMPFQGNTVQLKGLKLISRLTPYFNYGEVYVDSVYAYGKLDLDGLPTTLLFGRDALEEEGGADAQVDLITYNEKGEMAGNLMIIGGNGIEGGTDKTGNVRIDREGNIRLNEKHSLILDNEAEFTENVEMQYAIQASGSIVPVEATIITITGSVFRKDMLLKQFNGNNFDYVVSEIPSPERLRLNMHFFQKGNECLMELYTTKGNGKVLDRHPVYTSLKKVKYEEAASKNKEEEDGYVVEKRGHYTKDVVIKLPGKEVHVDADGRFVK
;
A
#
# COMPACT_ATOMS: atom_id res chain seq x y z
N MET A 1 -27.93 -7.77 -17.08
CA MET A 1 -27.58 -6.85 -18.19
C MET A 1 -26.12 -6.51 -18.03
N PHE A 2 -25.29 -7.04 -18.93
CA PHE A 2 -23.84 -7.03 -18.85
C PHE A 2 -23.25 -5.71 -19.36
N ARG A 3 -22.28 -5.16 -18.62
CA ARG A 3 -21.28 -4.22 -19.15
C ARG A 3 -19.90 -4.87 -18.98
N PRO A 4 -19.04 -4.87 -20.02
CA PRO A 4 -17.70 -5.42 -19.92
C PRO A 4 -16.78 -4.40 -19.22
N VAL A 5 -16.08 -4.85 -18.17
CA VAL A 5 -14.98 -4.12 -17.54
C VAL A 5 -13.72 -4.42 -18.35
N LEU A 6 -13.13 -3.39 -18.96
CA LEU A 6 -11.87 -3.49 -19.69
C LEU A 6 -10.72 -3.62 -18.69
N MET A 7 -9.98 -4.73 -18.80
CA MET A 7 -8.59 -4.87 -18.37
C MET A 7 -7.73 -3.78 -19.03
N ALA A 8 -7.08 -2.92 -18.25
CA ALA A 8 -6.05 -2.01 -18.76
C ALA A 8 -5.15 -1.46 -17.64
N SER A 9 -4.21 -2.27 -17.13
CA SER A 9 -3.04 -1.74 -16.39
C SER A 9 -2.00 -2.82 -16.01
N LEU A 10 -1.62 -3.69 -16.94
CA LEU A 10 -0.47 -4.59 -16.76
C LEU A 10 0.25 -4.81 -18.09
N LEU A 11 0.65 -3.73 -18.77
CA LEU A 11 1.50 -3.79 -19.97
C LEU A 11 2.05 -2.41 -20.38
N TRP A 12 2.89 -1.80 -19.53
CA TRP A 12 3.71 -0.64 -19.92
C TRP A 12 5.14 -0.76 -19.36
N LEU A 13 5.78 -1.90 -19.67
CA LEU A 13 7.19 -2.12 -19.36
C LEU A 13 7.86 -2.85 -20.54
N ALA A 14 7.80 -2.26 -21.73
CA ALA A 14 8.72 -2.48 -22.84
C ALA A 14 8.43 -1.44 -23.94
N PHE A 15 9.49 -0.89 -24.57
CA PHE A 15 9.50 0.07 -25.68
C PHE A 15 9.21 1.53 -25.26
N ILE A 16 10.10 2.54 -25.37
CA ILE A 16 11.21 2.81 -26.29
C ILE A 16 12.28 3.67 -25.59
N MET A 17 13.53 3.21 -25.56
CA MET A 17 14.68 4.11 -25.69
C MET A 17 14.89 4.37 -27.19
N PRO A 18 15.14 5.61 -27.63
CA PRO A 18 15.95 5.83 -28.81
C PRO A 18 17.35 6.23 -28.35
N ALA A 19 18.26 5.28 -28.50
CA ALA A 19 19.66 5.58 -28.74
C ALA A 19 19.77 6.56 -29.92
N CYS A 20 20.73 7.46 -29.82
CA CYS A 20 21.18 8.31 -30.91
C CYS A 20 21.76 7.43 -32.03
N ASP A 21 21.27 7.54 -33.27
CA ASP A 21 22.12 7.64 -34.45
C ASP A 21 21.33 8.00 -35.73
N SER A 22 22.03 8.76 -36.56
CA SER A 22 21.62 9.41 -37.80
C SER A 22 21.07 8.48 -38.89
N LEU A 23 20.03 8.92 -39.61
CA LEU A 23 19.87 8.64 -41.04
C LEU A 23 18.93 9.67 -41.69
N SER A 24 19.45 10.31 -42.75
CA SER A 24 18.76 11.30 -43.55
C SER A 24 17.62 10.69 -44.37
N THR A 25 16.48 11.36 -44.44
CA THR A 25 15.55 11.22 -45.56
C THR A 25 14.94 12.59 -45.92
N THR A 26 15.40 13.10 -47.06
CA THR A 26 14.67 13.89 -48.07
C THR A 26 13.73 15.00 -47.59
N ALA A 27 14.17 16.23 -47.83
CA ALA A 27 13.36 17.44 -47.83
C ALA A 27 12.17 17.31 -48.80
N ALA A 28 10.96 17.29 -48.25
CA ALA A 28 9.76 17.73 -48.96
C ALA A 28 9.47 19.15 -48.48
N SER A 29 9.64 20.13 -49.37
CA SER A 29 9.20 21.51 -49.14
C SER A 29 7.67 21.51 -49.04
N GLN A 30 7.14 21.43 -47.82
CA GLN A 30 5.76 21.78 -47.54
C GLN A 30 5.66 23.30 -47.38
N ASP A 31 4.72 23.87 -48.14
CA ASP A 31 4.29 25.27 -48.11
C ASP A 31 4.17 25.81 -46.69
N SER A 32 5.11 26.69 -46.33
CA SER A 32 5.13 27.44 -45.08
C SER A 32 4.19 28.64 -45.18
N THR A 33 2.88 28.43 -45.17
CA THR A 33 1.90 29.49 -44.87
C THR A 33 0.73 29.02 -44.00
N ALA A 34 0.89 27.93 -43.23
CA ALA A 34 0.10 27.79 -42.02
C ALA A 34 0.54 28.91 -41.06
N LYS A 35 -0.29 29.95 -40.90
CA LYS A 35 -0.13 30.91 -39.81
C LYS A 35 -0.08 30.11 -38.52
N ILE A 36 1.11 29.97 -37.93
CA ILE A 36 1.24 29.53 -36.55
C ILE A 36 0.38 30.52 -35.75
N ALA A 37 -0.70 30.02 -35.15
CA ALA A 37 -1.56 30.86 -34.33
C ALA A 37 -0.67 31.57 -33.31
N ALA A 38 -0.85 32.89 -33.15
CA ALA A 38 -0.09 33.63 -32.16
C ALA A 38 -0.29 32.95 -30.79
N PRO A 39 0.77 32.80 -29.98
CA PRO A 39 0.63 32.20 -28.66
C PRO A 39 -0.43 32.99 -27.86
N PRO A 40 -1.29 32.31 -27.08
CA PRO A 40 -2.31 32.99 -26.31
C PRO A 40 -1.66 34.00 -25.35
N THR A 41 -2.36 35.10 -25.09
CA THR A 41 -1.97 36.00 -24.01
C THR A 41 -1.98 35.25 -22.67
N PHE A 42 -1.24 35.73 -21.68
CA PHE A 42 -1.17 35.06 -20.38
C PHE A 42 -2.56 34.88 -19.73
N VAL A 43 -3.44 35.87 -19.85
CA VAL A 43 -4.82 35.80 -19.33
C VAL A 43 -5.66 34.78 -20.10
N GLU A 44 -5.53 34.71 -21.43
CA GLU A 44 -6.21 33.67 -22.23
C GLU A 44 -5.70 32.27 -21.87
N PHE A 45 -4.39 32.12 -21.65
CA PHE A 45 -3.81 30.87 -21.15
C PHE A 45 -4.41 30.48 -19.78
N LEU A 46 -4.41 31.40 -18.80
CA LEU A 46 -4.97 31.14 -17.47
C LEU A 46 -6.44 30.70 -17.52
N ASN A 47 -7.24 31.37 -18.36
CA ASN A 47 -8.66 31.06 -18.51
C ASN A 47 -8.91 29.76 -19.30
N GLY A 48 -7.99 29.40 -20.18
CA GLY A 48 -8.03 28.17 -20.98
C GLY A 48 -7.49 26.93 -20.27
N LEU A 49 -6.84 27.07 -19.11
CA LEU A 49 -6.36 25.93 -18.34
C LEU A 49 -7.52 25.02 -17.91
N GLN A 50 -7.28 23.71 -17.93
CA GLN A 50 -8.23 22.74 -17.39
C GLN A 50 -8.37 22.96 -15.88
N VAL A 51 -9.62 23.10 -15.41
CA VAL A 51 -9.92 22.98 -13.98
C VAL A 51 -9.80 21.51 -13.62
N ILE A 52 -8.84 21.16 -12.77
CA ILE A 52 -8.69 19.78 -12.31
C ILE A 52 -9.53 19.57 -11.04
N SER A 53 -10.26 18.46 -11.02
CA SER A 53 -10.88 17.92 -9.81
C SER A 53 -9.84 17.02 -9.14
N LEU A 54 -9.49 17.31 -7.88
CA LEU A 54 -8.50 16.54 -7.12
C LEU A 54 -9.17 15.38 -6.36
N PRO A 55 -8.46 14.26 -6.11
CA PRO A 55 -7.02 14.03 -6.32
C PRO A 55 -6.65 13.87 -7.81
N TYR A 56 -5.50 14.42 -8.22
CA TYR A 56 -5.01 14.33 -9.60
C TYR A 56 -3.50 14.15 -9.58
N SER A 57 -3.00 13.14 -10.29
CA SER A 57 -1.57 12.87 -10.35
C SER A 57 -0.83 14.03 -11.02
N SER A 58 0.33 14.43 -10.47
CA SER A 58 1.17 15.47 -11.08
C SER A 58 1.75 15.08 -12.44
N GLU A 59 1.63 13.80 -12.82
CA GLU A 59 2.04 13.27 -14.12
C GLU A 59 1.03 13.52 -15.24
N GLU A 60 -0.23 13.82 -14.90
CA GLU A 60 -1.33 13.96 -15.86
C GLU A 60 -1.60 15.43 -16.26
N TRP A 61 -0.80 16.39 -15.77
CA TRP A 61 -1.06 17.81 -16.02
C TRP A 61 -0.82 18.20 -17.48
N PRO A 62 -1.73 18.96 -18.12
CA PRO A 62 -1.55 19.41 -19.49
C PRO A 62 -0.24 20.19 -19.71
N PRO A 63 0.40 20.05 -20.88
CA PRO A 63 1.61 20.81 -21.19
C PRO A 63 1.29 22.29 -21.37
N ILE A 64 2.23 23.16 -21.02
CA ILE A 64 2.14 24.60 -21.26
C ILE A 64 2.42 24.86 -22.75
N PRO A 65 1.53 25.57 -23.47
CA PRO A 65 1.75 25.86 -24.89
C PRO A 65 3.06 26.63 -25.14
N GLU A 66 3.73 26.27 -26.23
CA GLU A 66 4.99 26.93 -26.62
C GLU A 66 4.78 28.43 -26.82
N GLY A 67 5.69 29.25 -26.28
CA GLY A 67 5.63 30.72 -26.38
C GLY A 67 4.81 31.43 -25.31
N VAL A 68 4.07 30.72 -24.45
CA VAL A 68 3.43 31.33 -23.26
C VAL A 68 4.51 31.73 -22.27
N LYS A 69 4.62 33.04 -22.01
CA LYS A 69 5.51 33.58 -20.98
C LYS A 69 4.73 33.72 -19.67
N ILE A 70 5.11 32.92 -18.68
CA ILE A 70 4.57 33.06 -17.33
C ILE A 70 5.35 34.21 -16.66
N PRO A 71 4.66 35.26 -16.14
CA PRO A 71 5.31 36.42 -15.54
C PRO A 71 6.22 36.07 -14.36
N ASP A 72 7.28 36.87 -14.17
CA ASP A 72 8.12 36.88 -12.95
C ASP A 72 8.75 35.53 -12.55
N ILE A 73 9.01 34.65 -13.52
CA ILE A 73 9.70 33.37 -13.28
C ILE A 73 11.15 33.46 -13.74
N PRO A 74 12.11 33.16 -12.85
CA PRO A 74 13.52 33.16 -13.21
C PRO A 74 13.84 32.19 -14.35
N ALA A 75 14.71 32.61 -15.28
CA ALA A 75 15.00 31.89 -16.53
C ALA A 75 15.59 30.47 -16.37
N PHE A 76 16.02 30.08 -15.16
CA PHE A 76 16.52 28.74 -14.87
C PHE A 76 15.42 27.73 -14.50
N TYR A 77 14.16 28.16 -14.42
CA TYR A 77 13.00 27.30 -14.24
C TYR A 77 12.29 27.09 -15.57
N ASN A 78 12.21 25.83 -16.00
CA ASN A 78 11.43 25.46 -17.18
C ASN A 78 10.15 24.75 -16.73
N PHE A 79 9.05 25.50 -16.59
CA PHE A 79 7.73 24.91 -16.35
C PHE A 79 7.24 24.23 -17.62
N LYS A 80 6.90 22.95 -17.49
CA LYS A 80 6.48 22.11 -18.61
C LYS A 80 4.98 21.87 -18.60
N ASN A 81 4.37 21.84 -17.42
CA ASN A 81 2.97 21.48 -17.25
C ASN A 81 2.30 22.43 -16.25
N ALA A 82 1.01 22.70 -16.46
CA ALA A 82 0.22 23.52 -15.56
C ALA A 82 -1.23 23.04 -15.51
N ALA A 83 -1.85 23.19 -14.34
CA ALA A 83 -3.26 22.93 -14.14
C ALA A 83 -3.85 24.01 -13.22
N ARG A 84 -5.09 24.42 -13.46
CA ARG A 84 -5.78 25.37 -12.57
C ARG A 84 -6.71 24.65 -11.61
N LEU A 85 -6.85 25.25 -10.45
CA LEU A 85 -7.78 24.82 -9.42
C LEU A 85 -9.06 25.66 -9.54
N SER A 86 -10.12 25.21 -8.87
CA SER A 86 -11.33 26.02 -8.76
C SER A 86 -10.99 27.40 -8.17
N PRO A 87 -11.51 28.50 -8.76
CA PRO A 87 -11.25 29.83 -8.24
C PRO A 87 -11.66 29.97 -6.77
N VAL A 88 -10.83 30.66 -6.00
CA VAL A 88 -11.03 30.89 -4.56
C VAL A 88 -11.06 32.40 -4.35
N ASN A 89 -12.17 32.92 -3.81
CA ASN A 89 -12.31 34.36 -3.49
C ASN A 89 -11.99 35.30 -4.68
N GLY A 90 -12.31 34.87 -5.91
CA GLY A 90 -12.03 35.63 -7.14
C GLY A 90 -10.58 35.55 -7.63
N TYR A 91 -9.73 34.76 -6.99
CA TYR A 91 -8.38 34.44 -7.45
C TYR A 91 -8.35 33.08 -8.14
N THR A 92 -7.49 32.95 -9.14
CA THR A 92 -7.25 31.72 -9.91
C THR A 92 -5.97 31.07 -9.41
N PRO A 93 -6.05 29.97 -8.62
CA PRO A 93 -4.88 29.22 -8.21
C PRO A 93 -4.43 28.29 -9.32
N VAL A 94 -3.13 28.27 -9.61
CA VAL A 94 -2.52 27.47 -10.66
C VAL A 94 -1.34 26.72 -10.09
N LEU A 95 -1.31 25.42 -10.35
CA LEU A 95 -0.17 24.56 -10.08
C LEU A 95 0.72 24.53 -11.31
N TYR A 96 2.01 24.79 -11.11
CA TYR A 96 3.03 24.69 -12.14
C TYR A 96 4.04 23.61 -11.77
N ARG A 97 4.34 22.73 -12.74
CA ARG A 97 5.38 21.70 -12.61
C ARG A 97 6.52 21.98 -13.57
N GLY A 98 7.73 21.95 -13.06
CA GLY A 98 8.93 22.25 -13.84
C GLY A 98 10.15 21.48 -13.38
N LEU A 99 11.22 21.64 -14.17
CA LEU A 99 12.55 21.12 -13.89
C LEU A 99 13.52 22.29 -13.71
N MET A 100 14.37 22.22 -12.70
CA MET A 100 15.57 23.05 -12.63
C MET A 100 16.65 22.51 -13.55
N ALA A 101 17.63 23.36 -13.92
CA ALA A 101 18.78 22.99 -14.74
C ALA A 101 19.57 21.77 -14.19
N GLU A 102 19.53 21.52 -12.88
CA GLU A 102 20.16 20.37 -12.20
C GLU A 102 19.30 19.08 -12.19
N GLY A 103 18.16 19.05 -12.89
CA GLY A 103 17.27 17.89 -12.96
C GLY A 103 16.30 17.73 -11.78
N LYS A 104 16.35 18.60 -10.77
CA LYS A 104 15.39 18.62 -9.65
C LYS A 104 14.00 19.06 -10.15
N ARG A 105 12.94 18.30 -9.84
CA ARG A 105 11.57 18.71 -10.14
C ARG A 105 11.03 19.61 -9.04
N LEU A 106 10.24 20.60 -9.42
CA LEU A 106 9.59 21.52 -8.50
C LEU A 106 8.12 21.69 -8.85
N ILE A 107 7.31 21.89 -7.81
CA ILE A 107 5.91 22.25 -7.93
C ILE A 107 5.70 23.59 -7.24
N TYR A 108 5.14 24.55 -7.97
CA TYR A 108 4.70 25.83 -7.43
C TYR A 108 3.18 25.89 -7.44
N LEU A 109 2.64 26.48 -6.39
CA LEU A 109 1.29 27.00 -6.37
C LEU A 109 1.37 28.52 -6.50
N ILE A 110 0.65 29.09 -7.47
CA ILE A 110 0.59 30.53 -7.70
C ILE A 110 -0.86 30.97 -7.80
N THR A 111 -1.23 32.06 -7.15
CA THR A 111 -2.55 32.68 -7.26
C THR A 111 -2.48 33.93 -8.12
N TYR A 112 -3.42 34.05 -9.05
CA TYR A 112 -3.57 35.22 -9.92
C TYR A 112 -4.91 35.91 -9.69
N ASP A 113 -4.95 37.23 -9.84
CA ASP A 113 -6.22 37.95 -9.91
C ASP A 113 -6.85 37.88 -11.32
N ALA A 114 -8.04 38.48 -11.48
CA ALA A 114 -8.76 38.50 -12.75
C ALA A 114 -8.00 39.18 -13.91
N ALA A 115 -7.01 40.04 -13.61
CA ALA A 115 -6.16 40.68 -14.62
C ALA A 115 -4.92 39.83 -14.97
N GLY A 116 -4.78 38.65 -14.37
CA GLY A 116 -3.60 37.78 -14.53
C GLY A 116 -2.38 38.27 -13.77
N LYS A 117 -2.55 39.19 -12.81
CA LYS A 117 -1.44 39.63 -11.96
C LYS A 117 -1.23 38.64 -10.82
N GLU A 118 0.03 38.24 -10.61
CA GLU A 118 0.40 37.37 -9.48
C GLU A 118 0.10 38.06 -8.15
N ARG A 119 -0.47 37.28 -7.23
CA ARG A 119 -0.79 37.72 -5.87
C ARG A 119 0.07 37.01 -4.84
N SER A 120 0.24 35.70 -4.99
CA SER A 120 1.06 34.90 -4.09
C SER A 120 1.66 33.73 -4.84
N ARG A 121 2.86 33.35 -4.42
CA ARG A 121 3.59 32.21 -4.95
C ARG A 121 4.19 31.43 -3.80
N LEU A 122 4.00 30.13 -3.82
CA LEU A 122 4.57 29.21 -2.87
C LEU A 122 5.20 28.03 -3.61
N GLN A 123 6.46 27.76 -3.31
CA GLN A 123 7.06 26.46 -3.66
C GLN A 123 6.49 25.43 -2.69
N LEU A 124 5.74 24.46 -3.22
CA LEU A 124 5.26 23.34 -2.43
C LEU A 124 6.44 22.47 -1.96
N ARG A 125 6.33 21.83 -0.80
CA ARG A 125 7.40 21.02 -0.17
C ARG A 125 7.71 19.78 -1.03
N GLY A 126 8.63 19.96 -1.97
CA GLY A 126 8.75 19.06 -3.11
C GLY A 126 9.78 17.93 -3.01
N GLU A 127 10.04 17.28 -4.16
CA GLU A 127 11.11 16.30 -4.35
C GLU A 127 12.41 16.78 -3.70
N GLY A 128 12.94 15.99 -2.75
CA GLY A 128 14.12 16.32 -1.95
C GLY A 128 13.82 16.80 -0.52
N TYR A 129 12.55 17.09 -0.17
CA TYR A 129 12.15 17.08 1.24
C TYR A 129 12.11 15.61 1.68
N ILE A 130 13.03 15.22 2.55
CA ILE A 130 12.97 13.94 3.24
C ILE A 130 12.93 14.27 4.72
N ASP A 131 11.94 13.73 5.42
CA ASP A 131 11.94 13.78 6.87
C ASP A 131 13.20 13.06 7.38
N LYS A 132 14.04 13.75 8.15
CA LYS A 132 15.29 13.19 8.69
C LYS A 132 15.05 11.98 9.60
N ALA A 133 13.83 11.84 10.12
CA ALA A 133 13.43 10.67 10.91
C ALA A 133 12.95 9.50 10.04
N SER A 134 12.88 9.65 8.71
CA SER A 134 12.44 8.59 7.80
C SER A 134 13.59 7.62 7.49
N PRO A 135 13.39 6.29 7.60
CA PRO A 135 14.28 5.27 7.03
C PRO A 135 14.74 5.56 5.60
N ALA A 136 13.86 6.12 4.76
CA ALA A 136 14.18 6.55 3.40
C ALA A 136 15.28 7.64 3.28
N TYR A 137 15.64 8.33 4.37
CA TYR A 137 16.72 9.32 4.41
C TYR A 137 18.11 8.68 4.25
N ASP A 138 18.32 7.51 4.84
CA ASP A 138 19.63 6.86 4.89
C ASP A 138 19.88 5.93 3.68
N GLU A 139 18.84 5.42 3.01
CA GLU A 139 18.97 4.43 1.92
C GLU A 139 19.19 5.03 0.51
N HIS A 140 19.74 6.25 0.40
CA HIS A 140 20.02 6.94 -0.86
C HIS A 140 18.83 6.98 -1.83
N TYR A 141 17.93 7.86 -1.45
CA TYR A 141 16.68 8.20 -2.08
C TYR A 141 16.72 8.49 -3.60
N LYS A 142 15.59 8.27 -4.31
CA LYS A 142 15.40 8.58 -5.74
C LYS A 142 14.34 9.65 -6.04
N GLU A 143 13.16 9.27 -6.51
CA GLU A 143 12.12 10.18 -7.03
C GLU A 143 10.94 10.25 -6.05
N ALA A 144 10.60 11.44 -5.55
CA ALA A 144 9.72 11.65 -4.39
C ALA A 144 8.38 12.24 -4.82
N TYR A 145 7.43 11.37 -5.10
CA TYR A 145 6.19 11.77 -5.77
C TYR A 145 5.34 12.64 -4.86
N LEU A 146 4.84 13.73 -5.46
CA LEU A 146 4.00 14.72 -4.81
C LEU A 146 2.59 14.61 -5.37
N TYR A 147 1.63 14.42 -4.47
CA TYR A 147 0.22 14.34 -4.78
C TYR A 147 -0.49 15.48 -4.06
N PRO A 148 -0.69 16.64 -4.71
CA PRO A 148 -1.51 17.68 -4.16
C PRO A 148 -2.99 17.26 -4.22
N GLU A 149 -3.67 17.29 -3.08
CA GLU A 149 -5.11 17.14 -2.96
C GLU A 149 -5.70 18.44 -2.40
N ILE A 150 -6.87 18.87 -2.89
CA ILE A 150 -7.51 20.10 -2.42
C ILE A 150 -8.91 19.80 -1.96
N GLY A 151 -9.14 20.05 -0.67
CA GLY A 151 -10.45 19.97 -0.05
C GLY A 151 -11.34 21.14 -0.45
N ARG A 152 -12.64 21.04 -0.13
CA ARG A 152 -13.68 22.00 -0.54
C ARG A 152 -13.49 23.42 0.03
N ASP A 153 -12.61 23.61 1.02
CA ASP A 153 -12.45 24.86 1.78
C ASP A 153 -11.16 25.64 1.46
N SER A 154 -10.67 25.57 0.21
CA SER A 154 -9.38 26.19 -0.18
C SER A 154 -8.16 25.63 0.55
N LEU A 155 -8.34 24.48 1.22
CA LEU A 155 -7.33 23.71 1.91
C LEU A 155 -6.59 22.82 0.91
N ILE A 156 -5.27 22.86 0.92
CA ILE A 156 -4.39 22.09 0.04
C ILE A 156 -3.58 21.13 0.90
N GLU A 157 -3.90 19.84 0.80
CA GLU A 157 -3.20 18.70 1.42
C GLU A 157 -2.17 18.15 0.41
N LEU A 158 -0.91 18.55 0.57
CA LEU A 158 0.21 18.02 -0.22
C LEU A 158 0.74 16.74 0.42
N LYS A 159 0.46 15.60 -0.20
CA LYS A 159 0.94 14.29 0.22
C LYS A 159 2.28 13.97 -0.46
N CYS A 160 3.27 13.58 0.33
CA CYS A 160 4.59 13.13 -0.14
C CYS A 160 4.70 11.61 -0.01
N ILE A 161 5.02 10.97 -1.13
CA ILE A 161 5.24 9.53 -1.23
C ILE A 161 6.72 9.27 -1.54
N TYR A 162 7.35 8.51 -0.65
CA TYR A 162 8.74 8.10 -0.78
C TYR A 162 8.83 6.70 -1.37
N LEU A 163 9.55 6.54 -2.48
CA LEU A 163 9.98 5.25 -3.02
C LEU A 163 11.46 5.03 -2.71
N PHE A 164 11.78 3.95 -2.01
CA PHE A 164 13.17 3.57 -1.73
C PHE A 164 13.40 2.09 -2.01
N LYS A 165 14.66 1.68 -2.14
CA LYS A 165 15.02 0.29 -2.38
C LYS A 165 15.72 -0.31 -1.17
N GLU A 166 15.03 -1.16 -0.44
CA GLU A 166 15.66 -1.99 0.59
C GLU A 166 15.87 -3.40 0.03
N LYS A 167 17.10 -3.91 0.07
CA LYS A 167 17.45 -5.30 -0.33
C LYS A 167 16.91 -5.72 -1.70
N GLY A 168 16.87 -4.79 -2.67
CA GLY A 168 16.40 -5.06 -4.03
C GLY A 168 14.90 -4.84 -4.26
N HIS A 169 14.10 -4.63 -3.22
CA HIS A 169 12.66 -4.38 -3.31
C HIS A 169 12.35 -2.89 -3.32
N VAL A 170 11.40 -2.46 -4.15
CA VAL A 170 10.88 -1.09 -4.11
C VAL A 170 9.84 -1.01 -2.99
N ASN A 171 10.14 -0.24 -1.95
CA ASN A 171 9.23 0.06 -0.86
C ASN A 171 8.59 1.45 -1.06
N VAL A 172 7.34 1.59 -0.65
CA VAL A 172 6.58 2.84 -0.69
C VAL A 172 6.30 3.33 0.74
N GLU A 173 6.93 4.43 1.17
CA GLU A 173 6.61 5.14 2.42
C GLU A 173 5.80 6.41 2.12
N LYS A 174 4.47 6.33 2.24
CA LYS A 174 3.61 7.54 2.29
C LYS A 174 3.80 8.15 3.68
N LYS A 175 4.19 9.43 3.85
CA LYS A 175 4.54 9.95 5.20
C LYS A 175 4.26 11.40 5.51
N ALA A 176 4.70 12.32 4.67
CA ALA A 176 4.57 13.74 5.00
C ALA A 176 3.34 14.30 4.30
N CYS A 177 2.49 14.98 5.06
CA CYS A 177 1.44 15.82 4.52
C CYS A 177 1.70 17.27 4.91
N PHE A 178 1.55 18.20 3.97
CA PHE A 178 1.63 19.63 4.22
C PHE A 178 0.30 20.29 3.89
N PHE A 179 -0.10 21.23 4.73
CA PHE A 179 -1.38 21.90 4.60
C PHE A 179 -1.15 23.36 4.23
N TYR A 180 -1.85 23.82 3.21
CA TYR A 180 -1.85 25.22 2.81
C TYR A 180 -3.28 25.73 2.65
N HIS A 181 -3.47 27.03 2.80
CA HIS A 181 -4.75 27.69 2.63
C HIS A 181 -4.59 28.95 1.79
N ILE A 182 -5.57 29.20 0.93
CA ILE A 182 -5.66 30.44 0.15
C ILE A 182 -6.62 31.39 0.87
N THR A 183 -6.07 32.49 1.39
CA THR A 183 -6.83 33.49 2.15
C THR A 183 -7.79 34.30 1.27
N PRO A 184 -8.73 35.07 1.86
CA PRO A 184 -9.65 35.93 1.12
C PRO A 184 -9.01 36.98 0.20
N ASP A 185 -7.77 37.39 0.48
CA ASP A 185 -6.98 38.32 -0.35
C ASP A 185 -6.06 37.59 -1.36
N GLY A 186 -6.19 36.27 -1.50
CA GLY A 186 -5.46 35.47 -2.48
C GLY A 186 -4.04 35.09 -2.04
N MET A 187 -3.67 35.30 -0.78
CA MET A 187 -2.38 34.89 -0.24
C MET A 187 -2.36 33.40 0.08
N ILE A 188 -1.25 32.73 -0.23
CA ILE A 188 -1.04 31.33 0.12
C ILE A 188 -0.33 31.29 1.48
N THR A 189 -0.95 30.65 2.48
CA THR A 189 -0.38 30.49 3.82
C THR A 189 -0.25 29.01 4.17
N ALA A 190 0.87 28.64 4.80
CA ALA A 190 1.01 27.30 5.37
C ALA A 190 0.17 27.20 6.64
N ILE A 191 -0.57 26.11 6.77
CA ILE A 191 -1.26 25.78 8.02
C ILE A 191 -0.26 25.04 8.91
N PRO A 192 0.09 25.60 10.08
CA PRO A 192 1.00 24.92 10.99
C PRO A 192 0.37 23.64 11.53
N ARG A 193 1.21 22.67 11.85
CA ARG A 193 0.81 21.49 12.61
C ARG A 193 0.40 21.90 14.02
N ASP A 194 -0.51 21.15 14.62
CA ASP A 194 -0.89 21.34 16.01
C ASP A 194 0.31 21.09 16.92
N THR A 195 0.53 21.95 17.90
CA THR A 195 1.55 21.73 18.95
C THR A 195 0.87 21.19 20.20
N ILE A 196 0.57 19.90 20.20
CA ILE A 196 -0.08 19.19 21.32
C ILE A 196 0.84 18.10 21.86
N SER A 197 0.86 17.89 23.18
CA SER A 197 1.60 16.79 23.79
C SER A 197 0.87 15.46 23.59
N LEU A 198 1.62 14.35 23.63
CA LEU A 198 1.04 13.00 23.49
C LEU A 198 -0.04 12.75 24.55
N GLN A 199 0.18 13.21 25.78
CA GLN A 199 -0.78 13.06 26.87
C GLN A 199 -2.10 13.79 26.57
N ALA A 200 -2.03 15.02 26.07
CA ALA A 200 -3.21 15.80 25.72
C ALA A 200 -3.92 15.22 24.49
N PHE A 201 -3.17 14.71 23.51
CA PHE A 201 -3.72 14.00 22.36
C PHE A 201 -4.44 12.70 22.77
N ALA A 202 -3.79 11.86 23.59
CA ALA A 202 -4.34 10.61 24.09
C ALA A 202 -5.58 10.82 24.97
N ALA A 203 -5.66 11.92 25.72
CA ALA A 203 -6.81 12.25 26.55
C ALA A 203 -8.10 12.53 25.73
N ALA A 204 -7.98 12.79 24.42
CA ALA A 204 -9.13 12.97 23.54
C ALA A 204 -9.80 11.65 23.14
N PHE A 205 -9.15 10.50 23.37
CA PHE A 205 -9.67 9.18 23.05
C PHE A 205 -10.54 8.65 24.20
N PRO A 206 -11.68 7.99 23.91
CA PRO A 206 -12.49 7.36 24.94
C PRO A 206 -11.75 6.17 25.54
N VAL A 207 -11.67 6.09 26.87
CA VAL A 207 -11.06 4.94 27.55
C VAL A 207 -11.91 3.69 27.33
N LYS A 208 -11.27 2.57 26.97
CA LYS A 208 -11.95 1.26 26.83
C LYS A 208 -11.80 0.44 28.11
N GLU A 209 -12.79 -0.40 28.36
CA GLU A 209 -12.73 -1.39 29.44
C GLU A 209 -11.63 -2.43 29.15
N MET A 210 -10.97 -2.88 30.22
CA MET A 210 -9.90 -3.89 30.16
C MET A 210 -10.35 -5.18 30.87
N PRO A 211 -10.11 -6.37 30.30
CA PRO A 211 -9.45 -6.62 29.02
C PRO A 211 -10.31 -6.15 27.83
N PHE A 212 -9.66 -5.52 26.85
CA PHE A 212 -10.36 -5.10 25.64
C PHE A 212 -10.72 -6.33 24.81
N GLN A 213 -11.94 -6.36 24.29
CA GLN A 213 -12.41 -7.39 23.37
C GLN A 213 -13.14 -6.73 22.20
N GLY A 214 -12.88 -7.21 20.98
CA GLY A 214 -13.50 -6.65 19.80
C GLY A 214 -13.55 -7.63 18.65
N ASN A 215 -14.63 -7.57 17.87
CA ASN A 215 -14.76 -8.38 16.65
C ASN A 215 -15.41 -7.63 15.49
N THR A 216 -15.89 -6.41 15.74
CA THR A 216 -16.56 -5.57 14.75
C THR A 216 -16.13 -4.13 14.96
N VAL A 217 -16.13 -3.37 13.87
CA VAL A 217 -15.77 -1.95 13.88
C VAL A 217 -17.01 -1.11 14.19
N GLN A 218 -16.92 -0.24 15.19
CA GLN A 218 -17.99 0.68 15.59
C GLN A 218 -17.53 2.14 15.56
N LEU A 219 -17.79 2.84 14.46
CA LEU A 219 -17.32 4.23 14.27
C LEU A 219 -18.34 5.29 14.69
N LYS A 220 -19.61 4.92 14.79
CA LYS A 220 -20.71 5.85 15.06
C LYS A 220 -20.50 6.58 16.39
N GLY A 221 -20.49 7.91 16.35
CA GLY A 221 -20.36 8.77 17.52
C GLY A 221 -18.91 9.02 17.96
N LEU A 222 -17.92 8.45 17.26
CA LEU A 222 -16.51 8.77 17.50
C LEU A 222 -16.14 10.11 16.88
N LYS A 223 -15.12 10.75 17.46
CA LYS A 223 -14.57 12.00 16.94
C LYS A 223 -13.51 11.70 15.88
N LEU A 224 -13.51 12.50 14.81
CA LEU A 224 -12.43 12.50 13.83
C LEU A 224 -11.14 13.04 14.47
N ILE A 225 -10.04 12.41 14.11
CA ILE A 225 -8.70 12.86 14.47
C ILE A 225 -8.30 13.93 13.47
N SER A 226 -7.81 15.07 14.00
CA SER A 226 -7.30 16.16 13.18
C SER A 226 -6.19 15.67 12.24
N ARG A 227 -6.34 15.92 10.93
CA ARG A 227 -5.26 15.76 9.94
C ARG A 227 -4.11 16.77 10.17
N LEU A 228 -4.08 17.56 11.26
CA LEU A 228 -2.98 18.48 11.63
C LEU A 228 -2.15 18.05 12.85
N THR A 229 -2.56 17.01 13.58
CA THR A 229 -1.80 16.50 14.73
C THR A 229 -0.45 15.90 14.30
N PRO A 230 0.63 16.02 15.10
CA PRO A 230 1.91 15.35 14.82
C PRO A 230 1.83 13.82 14.98
N TYR A 231 0.77 13.31 15.58
CA TYR A 231 0.56 11.88 15.83
C TYR A 231 -0.23 11.16 14.73
N PHE A 232 -0.61 11.85 13.65
CA PHE A 232 -1.37 11.27 12.55
C PHE A 232 -0.44 10.41 11.68
N ASN A 233 -0.80 9.14 11.47
CA ASN A 233 -0.03 8.24 10.62
C ASN A 233 -0.48 8.33 9.15
N TYR A 234 0.36 8.91 8.29
CA TYR A 234 0.12 8.94 6.83
C TYR A 234 0.70 7.71 6.09
N GLY A 235 1.27 6.73 6.79
CA GLY A 235 1.79 5.47 6.22
C GLY A 235 0.80 4.75 5.31
N GLU A 236 -0.46 4.80 5.69
CA GLU A 236 -1.56 4.09 5.05
C GLU A 236 -2.50 5.10 4.37
N VAL A 237 -1.97 6.07 3.59
CA VAL A 237 -2.86 6.98 2.83
C VAL A 237 -3.59 6.23 1.72
N TYR A 238 -4.78 5.74 2.04
CA TYR A 238 -6.01 6.03 1.28
C TYR A 238 -7.16 6.39 2.22
N VAL A 239 -6.87 6.74 3.48
CA VAL A 239 -7.93 6.90 4.50
C VAL A 239 -8.26 8.37 4.68
N ASP A 240 -9.48 8.73 4.29
CA ASP A 240 -9.95 10.11 4.44
C ASP A 240 -10.37 10.46 5.86
N SER A 241 -10.86 9.47 6.61
CA SER A 241 -11.45 9.64 7.94
C SER A 241 -10.84 8.66 8.93
N VAL A 242 -10.11 9.19 9.90
CA VAL A 242 -9.56 8.41 11.02
C VAL A 242 -10.21 8.89 12.31
N TYR A 243 -10.71 7.95 13.12
CA TYR A 243 -11.49 8.21 14.31
C TYR A 243 -10.74 7.82 15.58
N ALA A 244 -10.91 8.60 16.65
CA ALA A 244 -10.38 8.30 17.97
C ALA A 244 -11.18 7.15 18.60
N TYR A 245 -10.83 5.90 18.28
CA TYR A 245 -11.61 4.71 18.63
C TYR A 245 -11.55 4.38 20.11
N GLY A 246 -10.36 4.51 20.71
CA GLY A 246 -10.22 4.42 22.15
C GLY A 246 -8.80 4.46 22.67
N LYS A 247 -8.66 4.54 24.00
CA LYS A 247 -7.40 4.45 24.72
C LYS A 247 -7.42 3.19 25.59
N LEU A 248 -6.33 2.44 25.57
CA LEU A 248 -6.13 1.27 26.44
C LEU A 248 -5.21 1.68 27.59
N ASP A 249 -5.67 1.50 28.82
CA ASP A 249 -4.87 1.72 30.03
C ASP A 249 -4.18 0.41 30.40
N LEU A 250 -2.92 0.28 29.97
CA LEU A 250 -2.08 -0.90 30.19
C LEU A 250 -1.11 -0.66 31.36
N ASP A 251 -0.76 -1.74 32.07
CA ASP A 251 0.04 -1.68 33.29
C ASP A 251 1.53 -1.53 32.95
N GLY A 252 2.10 -0.36 33.24
CA GLY A 252 3.54 -0.10 33.07
C GLY A 252 4.01 -0.05 31.61
N LEU A 253 3.08 0.04 30.65
CA LEU A 253 3.37 0.07 29.22
C LEU A 253 3.14 1.45 28.60
N PRO A 254 3.74 1.73 27.42
CA PRO A 254 3.59 3.01 26.75
C PRO A 254 2.16 3.32 26.29
N THR A 255 1.94 4.58 25.90
CA THR A 255 0.61 5.05 25.48
C THR A 255 0.09 4.24 24.30
N THR A 256 -1.07 3.62 24.50
CA THR A 256 -1.67 2.69 23.53
C THR A 256 -3.05 3.18 23.12
N LEU A 257 -3.22 3.45 21.83
CA LEU A 257 -4.40 4.08 21.26
C LEU A 257 -4.96 3.20 20.13
N LEU A 258 -6.29 3.21 20.01
CA LEU A 258 -7.03 2.54 18.96
C LEU A 258 -7.53 3.58 17.96
N PHE A 259 -7.22 3.37 16.69
CA PHE A 259 -7.61 4.22 15.57
C PHE A 259 -8.64 3.49 14.74
N GLY A 260 -9.82 4.08 14.55
CA GLY A 260 -10.88 3.50 13.72
C GLY A 260 -10.89 4.14 12.35
N ARG A 261 -11.21 3.38 11.30
CA ARG A 261 -11.21 3.86 9.91
C ARG A 261 -12.40 3.30 9.14
N ASP A 262 -12.97 4.12 8.27
CA ASP A 262 -14.02 3.70 7.35
C ASP A 262 -13.49 2.74 6.28
N ALA A 263 -14.42 1.99 5.67
CA ALA A 263 -14.13 1.18 4.50
C ALA A 263 -13.81 2.08 3.29
N LEU A 264 -12.98 1.56 2.38
CA LEU A 264 -12.57 2.21 1.14
C LEU A 264 -13.04 1.38 -0.05
N GLU A 265 -13.92 1.94 -0.88
CA GLU A 265 -14.54 1.26 -2.02
C GLU A 265 -13.72 1.37 -3.34
N GLU A 266 -12.39 1.45 -3.26
CA GLU A 266 -11.50 1.56 -4.43
C GLU A 266 -10.88 0.20 -4.84
N GLU A 267 -10.12 0.16 -5.94
CA GLU A 267 -9.43 -1.05 -6.41
C GLU A 267 -8.40 -1.51 -5.35
N GLY A 268 -8.53 -2.75 -4.86
CA GLY A 268 -7.80 -3.22 -3.67
C GLY A 268 -8.42 -2.83 -2.32
N GLY A 269 -9.71 -2.44 -2.32
CA GLY A 269 -10.44 -1.83 -1.20
C GLY A 269 -10.22 -2.42 0.19
N ALA A 270 -10.38 -1.56 1.19
CA ALA A 270 -10.22 -1.89 2.61
C ALA A 270 -11.59 -1.98 3.29
N ASP A 271 -11.79 -3.00 4.13
CA ASP A 271 -12.91 -3.03 5.07
C ASP A 271 -12.71 -1.92 6.12
N ALA A 272 -13.79 -1.55 6.82
CA ALA A 272 -13.63 -0.72 8.01
C ALA A 272 -12.70 -1.44 9.00
N GLN A 273 -11.75 -0.71 9.58
CA GLN A 273 -10.70 -1.30 10.42
C GLN A 273 -10.49 -0.55 11.75
N VAL A 274 -9.85 -1.24 12.69
CA VAL A 274 -9.32 -0.70 13.94
C VAL A 274 -7.86 -1.10 14.05
N ASP A 275 -6.99 -0.10 14.18
CA ASP A 275 -5.56 -0.29 14.37
C ASP A 275 -5.18 0.04 15.80
N LEU A 276 -4.30 -0.79 16.35
CA LEU A 276 -3.63 -0.58 17.61
C LEU A 276 -2.30 0.14 17.34
N ILE A 277 -2.16 1.36 17.85
CA ILE A 277 -0.94 2.15 17.70
C ILE A 277 -0.38 2.46 19.09
N THR A 278 0.91 2.21 19.26
CA THR A 278 1.66 2.50 20.48
C THR A 278 2.66 3.63 20.23
N TYR A 279 2.85 4.48 21.24
CA TYR A 279 3.81 5.58 21.20
C TYR A 279 4.86 5.41 22.30
N ASN A 280 6.13 5.52 21.94
CA ASN A 280 7.24 5.46 22.90
C ASN A 280 7.28 6.72 23.80
N GLU A 281 8.22 6.76 24.75
CA GLU A 281 8.39 7.88 25.69
C GLU A 281 8.71 9.23 25.00
N LYS A 282 9.23 9.21 23.77
CA LYS A 282 9.51 10.41 22.97
C LYS A 282 8.27 10.90 22.21
N GLY A 283 7.16 10.15 22.25
CA GLY A 283 5.97 10.44 21.48
C GLY A 283 6.02 9.99 20.03
N GLU A 284 6.98 9.14 19.67
CA GLU A 284 7.10 8.56 18.33
C GLU A 284 6.31 7.25 18.28
N MET A 285 5.66 6.98 17.15
CA MET A 285 4.99 5.70 16.92
C MET A 285 6.01 4.56 16.99
N ALA A 286 5.77 3.58 17.85
CA ALA A 286 6.68 2.46 18.13
C ALA A 286 6.14 1.12 17.63
N GLY A 287 4.83 1.01 17.42
CA GLY A 287 4.15 -0.17 16.93
C GLY A 287 2.81 0.20 16.28
N ASN A 288 2.44 -0.57 15.26
CA ASN A 288 1.18 -0.49 14.54
C ASN A 288 0.72 -1.91 14.21
N LEU A 289 -0.51 -2.25 14.54
CA LEU A 289 -1.11 -3.56 14.24
C LEU A 289 -2.61 -3.39 13.94
N MET A 290 -3.05 -3.85 12.77
CA MET A 290 -4.48 -3.96 12.47
C MET A 290 -5.08 -5.08 13.34
N ILE A 291 -5.98 -4.73 14.27
CA ILE A 291 -6.55 -5.69 15.23
C ILE A 291 -7.98 -6.13 14.87
N ILE A 292 -8.67 -5.35 14.04
CA ILE A 292 -9.99 -5.69 13.48
C ILE A 292 -10.04 -5.07 12.08
N GLY A 293 -10.50 -5.79 11.07
CA GLY A 293 -10.69 -5.24 9.72
C GLY A 293 -10.20 -6.18 8.64
N GLY A 294 -9.89 -5.64 7.47
CA GLY A 294 -9.34 -6.39 6.36
C GLY A 294 -9.01 -5.56 5.15
N ASN A 295 -8.12 -6.07 4.31
CA ASN A 295 -7.67 -5.43 3.09
C ASN A 295 -7.81 -6.40 1.92
N GLY A 296 -8.24 -5.89 0.76
CA GLY A 296 -8.12 -6.60 -0.49
C GLY A 296 -6.64 -6.73 -0.89
N ILE A 297 -6.26 -7.91 -1.36
CA ILE A 297 -4.97 -8.16 -2.01
C ILE A 297 -5.23 -8.66 -3.42
N GLU A 298 -4.20 -8.68 -4.27
CA GLU A 298 -4.34 -9.25 -5.61
C GLU A 298 -4.83 -10.71 -5.51
N GLY A 299 -6.01 -10.96 -6.09
CA GLY A 299 -6.65 -12.27 -6.04
C GLY A 299 -7.13 -12.69 -4.65
N GLY A 300 -7.26 -11.83 -3.63
CA GLY A 300 -7.57 -12.31 -2.28
C GLY A 300 -7.96 -11.25 -1.26
N THR A 301 -7.98 -11.65 0.01
CA THR A 301 -8.22 -10.75 1.16
C THR A 301 -7.43 -11.18 2.38
N ASP A 302 -6.91 -10.21 3.12
CA ASP A 302 -6.44 -10.37 4.49
C ASP A 302 -7.48 -9.81 5.45
N LYS A 303 -7.77 -10.52 6.54
CA LYS A 303 -8.70 -10.06 7.58
C LYS A 303 -8.15 -10.35 8.96
N THR A 304 -8.44 -9.45 9.89
CA THR A 304 -8.14 -9.61 11.31
C THR A 304 -9.39 -9.44 12.15
N GLY A 305 -9.56 -10.24 13.20
CA GLY A 305 -10.69 -10.14 14.10
C GLY A 305 -10.54 -10.95 15.38
N ASN A 306 -11.62 -11.06 16.14
CA ASN A 306 -11.67 -11.75 17.44
C ASN A 306 -10.55 -11.32 18.41
N VAL A 307 -10.25 -10.02 18.47
CA VAL A 307 -9.15 -9.51 19.28
C VAL A 307 -9.50 -9.52 20.77
N ARG A 308 -8.51 -9.89 21.58
CA ARG A 308 -8.48 -9.70 23.03
C ARG A 308 -7.13 -9.10 23.45
N ILE A 309 -7.15 -8.05 24.26
CA ILE A 309 -5.95 -7.40 24.81
C ILE A 309 -6.08 -7.33 26.33
N ASP A 310 -5.12 -7.90 27.06
CA ASP A 310 -5.08 -7.83 28.52
C ASP A 310 -4.33 -6.60 29.04
N ARG A 311 -4.28 -6.43 30.37
CA ARG A 311 -3.66 -5.24 30.99
C ARG A 311 -2.14 -5.24 30.84
N GLU A 312 -1.57 -6.42 30.71
CA GLU A 312 -0.14 -6.67 30.55
C GLU A 312 0.32 -6.46 29.10
N GLY A 313 -0.60 -6.14 28.18
CA GLY A 313 -0.29 -5.87 26.78
C GLY A 313 -0.11 -7.12 25.92
N ASN A 314 -0.59 -8.28 26.37
CA ASN A 314 -0.70 -9.46 25.52
C ASN A 314 -1.95 -9.34 24.64
N ILE A 315 -1.76 -9.59 23.35
CA ILE A 315 -2.78 -9.47 22.31
C ILE A 315 -3.01 -10.86 21.75
N ARG A 316 -4.26 -11.27 21.63
CA ARG A 316 -4.67 -12.47 20.90
C ARG A 316 -5.67 -12.08 19.84
N LEU A 317 -5.50 -12.55 18.62
CA LEU A 317 -6.40 -12.27 17.51
C LEU A 317 -6.36 -13.39 16.48
N ASN A 318 -7.33 -13.37 15.57
CA ASN A 318 -7.38 -14.28 14.44
C ASN A 318 -7.06 -13.51 13.16
N GLU A 319 -6.08 -14.01 12.41
CA GLU A 319 -5.76 -13.56 11.06
C GLU A 319 -6.33 -14.57 10.06
N LYS A 320 -6.90 -14.07 8.98
CA LYS A 320 -7.41 -14.87 7.88
C LYS A 320 -6.82 -14.35 6.59
N HIS A 321 -6.06 -15.18 5.92
CA HIS A 321 -5.55 -14.93 4.57
C HIS A 321 -6.34 -15.79 3.60
N SER A 322 -7.02 -15.17 2.63
CA SER A 322 -7.75 -15.86 1.58
C SER A 322 -7.18 -15.49 0.23
N LEU A 323 -6.95 -16.48 -0.62
CA LEU A 323 -6.51 -16.30 -2.00
C LEU A 323 -7.42 -17.08 -2.95
N ILE A 324 -7.95 -16.38 -3.94
CA ILE A 324 -8.78 -16.85 -5.03
C ILE A 324 -7.91 -16.89 -6.30
N LEU A 325 -7.67 -18.11 -6.78
CA LEU A 325 -7.05 -18.39 -8.06
C LEU A 325 -8.09 -18.25 -9.18
N ASP A 326 -7.70 -18.30 -10.46
CA ASP A 326 -8.70 -18.34 -11.54
C ASP A 326 -9.63 -19.57 -11.41
N ASN A 327 -10.70 -19.57 -12.19
CA ASN A 327 -11.77 -20.56 -12.12
C ASN A 327 -12.48 -20.69 -10.76
N GLU A 328 -12.25 -19.73 -9.84
CA GLU A 328 -12.80 -19.61 -8.46
C GLU A 328 -12.26 -20.65 -7.48
N ALA A 329 -11.07 -21.21 -7.73
CA ALA A 329 -10.42 -22.06 -6.74
C ALA A 329 -9.88 -21.20 -5.59
N GLU A 330 -10.24 -21.51 -4.36
CA GLU A 330 -9.89 -20.71 -3.18
C GLU A 330 -8.98 -21.49 -2.24
N PHE A 331 -8.03 -20.76 -1.69
CA PHE A 331 -7.22 -21.07 -0.54
C PHE A 331 -7.59 -20.16 0.63
N THR A 332 -7.69 -20.69 1.85
CA THR A 332 -7.86 -19.91 3.07
C THR A 332 -6.99 -20.47 4.18
N GLU A 333 -6.11 -19.62 4.70
CA GLU A 333 -5.36 -19.80 5.94
C GLU A 333 -6.05 -19.01 7.06
N ASN A 334 -6.26 -19.64 8.21
CA ASN A 334 -6.64 -18.96 9.44
C ASN A 334 -5.55 -19.19 10.48
N VAL A 335 -5.06 -18.13 11.10
CA VAL A 335 -4.01 -18.15 12.11
C VAL A 335 -4.53 -17.54 13.40
N GLU A 336 -4.45 -18.29 14.49
CA GLU A 336 -4.59 -17.71 15.82
C GLU A 336 -3.23 -17.16 16.26
N MET A 337 -3.12 -15.83 16.34
CA MET A 337 -1.87 -15.14 16.65
C MET A 337 -1.86 -14.55 18.05
N GLN A 338 -0.70 -14.59 18.69
CA GLN A 338 -0.38 -13.90 19.92
C GLN A 338 0.72 -12.88 19.67
N TYR A 339 0.50 -11.66 20.13
CA TYR A 339 1.47 -10.57 20.13
C TYR A 339 1.66 -10.05 21.57
N ALA A 340 2.75 -9.33 21.79
CA ALA A 340 3.00 -8.61 23.04
C ALA A 340 3.49 -7.19 22.75
N ILE A 341 3.00 -6.24 23.54
CA ILE A 341 3.51 -4.88 23.57
C ILE A 341 4.72 -4.86 24.51
N GLN A 342 5.87 -4.48 23.99
CA GLN A 342 7.09 -4.33 24.80
C GLN A 342 7.15 -2.96 25.48
N ALA A 343 8.01 -2.83 26.50
CA ALA A 343 8.24 -1.56 27.19
C ALA A 343 8.73 -0.42 26.25
N SER A 344 9.39 -0.76 25.14
CA SER A 344 9.75 0.21 24.09
C SER A 344 8.55 0.76 23.31
N GLY A 345 7.39 0.12 23.45
CA GLY A 345 6.19 0.34 22.65
C GLY A 345 6.10 -0.59 21.45
N SER A 346 7.17 -1.29 21.07
CA SER A 346 7.14 -2.20 19.92
C SER A 346 6.13 -3.34 20.13
N ILE A 347 5.32 -3.59 19.11
CA ILE A 347 4.42 -4.75 19.08
C ILE A 347 5.18 -5.89 18.43
N VAL A 348 5.40 -6.97 19.16
CA VAL A 348 6.14 -8.14 18.66
C VAL A 348 5.23 -9.36 18.60
N PRO A 349 5.26 -10.12 17.51
CA PRO A 349 4.63 -11.43 17.47
C PRO A 349 5.36 -12.38 18.42
N VAL A 350 4.59 -13.09 19.23
CA VAL A 350 5.07 -14.05 20.22
C VAL A 350 4.89 -15.46 19.70
N GLU A 351 3.66 -15.81 19.30
CA GLU A 351 3.31 -17.18 18.97
C GLU A 351 2.15 -17.24 17.96
N ALA A 352 2.24 -18.13 16.98
CA ALA A 352 1.08 -18.61 16.22
C ALA A 352 0.60 -19.92 16.85
N THR A 353 -0.60 -19.97 17.42
CA THR A 353 -1.08 -21.14 18.18
C THR A 353 -1.69 -22.21 17.30
N ILE A 354 -2.40 -21.82 16.25
CA ILE A 354 -3.07 -22.74 15.32
C ILE A 354 -2.99 -22.12 13.93
N ILE A 355 -2.60 -22.92 12.94
CA ILE A 355 -2.71 -22.57 11.52
C ILE A 355 -3.68 -23.57 10.91
N THR A 356 -4.84 -23.12 10.47
CA THR A 356 -5.85 -23.96 9.80
C THR A 356 -5.96 -23.57 8.35
N ILE A 357 -5.73 -24.54 7.49
CA ILE A 357 -5.71 -24.39 6.05
C ILE A 357 -6.91 -25.12 5.45
N THR A 358 -7.70 -24.41 4.66
CA THR A 358 -8.91 -24.92 3.98
C THR A 358 -8.97 -24.38 2.56
N GLY A 359 -9.77 -24.99 1.68
CA GLY A 359 -9.93 -24.46 0.34
C GLY A 359 -10.63 -25.40 -0.62
N SER A 360 -11.33 -24.82 -1.60
CA SER A 360 -11.89 -25.57 -2.73
C SER A 360 -10.78 -26.11 -3.65
N VAL A 361 -9.58 -25.51 -3.60
CA VAL A 361 -8.39 -25.95 -4.32
C VAL A 361 -7.96 -27.38 -3.98
N PHE A 362 -8.35 -27.93 -2.83
CA PHE A 362 -8.05 -29.33 -2.50
C PHE A 362 -8.97 -30.35 -3.17
N ARG A 363 -10.01 -29.90 -3.92
CA ARG A 363 -10.88 -30.80 -4.69
C ARG A 363 -10.30 -31.07 -6.07
N LYS A 364 -10.31 -32.35 -6.46
CA LYS A 364 -9.73 -32.82 -7.73
C LYS A 364 -10.34 -32.14 -8.97
N ASP A 365 -11.66 -31.97 -8.99
CA ASP A 365 -12.39 -31.32 -10.08
C ASP A 365 -11.97 -29.85 -10.25
N MET A 366 -11.78 -29.12 -9.14
CA MET A 366 -11.31 -27.73 -9.16
C MET A 366 -9.87 -27.61 -9.66
N LEU A 367 -8.97 -28.50 -9.20
CA LEU A 367 -7.57 -28.52 -9.67
C LEU A 367 -7.48 -28.77 -11.17
N LEU A 368 -8.21 -29.76 -11.68
CA LEU A 368 -8.22 -30.07 -13.11
C LEU A 368 -8.76 -28.90 -13.93
N LYS A 369 -9.80 -28.22 -13.44
CA LYS A 369 -10.38 -27.05 -14.12
C LYS A 369 -9.40 -25.88 -14.17
N GLN A 370 -8.77 -25.55 -13.05
CA GLN A 370 -7.88 -24.40 -12.97
C GLN A 370 -6.59 -24.63 -13.78
N PHE A 371 -5.95 -25.79 -13.60
CA PHE A 371 -4.58 -25.98 -14.09
C PHE A 371 -4.48 -26.71 -15.43
N ASN A 372 -5.60 -27.21 -15.98
CA ASN A 372 -5.78 -27.71 -17.36
C ASN A 372 -4.54 -28.38 -18.01
N GLY A 373 -3.94 -29.37 -17.33
CA GLY A 373 -2.80 -30.13 -17.85
C GLY A 373 -1.41 -29.54 -17.61
N ASN A 374 -1.29 -28.41 -16.90
CA ASN A 374 -0.01 -27.84 -16.51
C ASN A 374 0.43 -28.37 -15.15
N ASN A 375 1.70 -28.76 -15.05
CA ASN A 375 2.33 -29.06 -13.78
C ASN A 375 2.66 -27.75 -13.07
N PHE A 376 2.44 -27.69 -11.77
CA PHE A 376 2.80 -26.51 -11.00
C PHE A 376 3.15 -26.88 -9.56
N ASP A 377 3.87 -25.96 -8.96
CA ASP A 377 4.09 -25.90 -7.53
C ASP A 377 3.56 -24.57 -7.03
N TYR A 378 2.95 -24.60 -5.85
CA TYR A 378 2.35 -23.43 -5.25
C TYR A 378 2.70 -23.36 -3.77
N VAL A 379 3.14 -22.20 -3.28
CA VAL A 379 3.35 -21.97 -1.85
C VAL A 379 1.98 -21.76 -1.22
N VAL A 380 1.62 -22.66 -0.32
CA VAL A 380 0.30 -22.71 0.31
C VAL A 380 0.28 -21.82 1.55
N SER A 381 1.32 -21.91 2.38
CA SER A 381 1.45 -21.15 3.61
C SER A 381 2.93 -21.12 4.02
N GLU A 382 3.36 -20.00 4.62
CA GLU A 382 4.59 -19.96 5.38
C GLU A 382 4.30 -20.37 6.82
N ILE A 383 4.97 -21.43 7.28
CA ILE A 383 4.86 -21.91 8.65
C ILE A 383 5.93 -21.17 9.46
N PRO A 384 5.54 -20.34 10.44
CA PRO A 384 6.50 -19.62 11.26
C PRO A 384 7.46 -20.62 11.92
N SER A 385 8.77 -20.49 11.73
CA SER A 385 9.76 -21.41 12.29
C SER A 385 11.14 -20.76 12.25
N PRO A 386 12.04 -21.03 13.21
CA PRO A 386 13.43 -20.54 13.16
C PRO A 386 14.15 -20.90 11.87
N GLU A 387 13.81 -22.03 11.25
CA GLU A 387 14.45 -22.52 10.01
C GLU A 387 13.68 -22.19 8.72
N ARG A 388 12.63 -21.35 8.81
CA ARG A 388 11.73 -20.96 7.71
C ARG A 388 11.10 -22.18 7.03
N LEU A 389 9.95 -22.61 7.52
CA LEU A 389 9.23 -23.73 6.95
C LEU A 389 8.14 -23.24 5.99
N ARG A 390 7.93 -23.96 4.90
CA ARG A 390 6.84 -23.67 3.96
C ARG A 390 6.03 -24.92 3.70
N LEU A 391 4.72 -24.76 3.66
CA LEU A 391 3.82 -25.75 3.08
C LEU A 391 3.61 -25.40 1.62
N ASN A 392 3.77 -26.39 0.75
CA ASN A 392 3.60 -26.26 -0.68
C ASN A 392 2.60 -27.31 -1.18
N MET A 393 2.00 -27.02 -2.31
CA MET A 393 1.14 -27.93 -3.07
C MET A 393 1.78 -28.16 -4.42
N HIS A 394 1.82 -29.40 -4.85
CA HIS A 394 2.27 -29.80 -6.18
C HIS A 394 1.14 -30.50 -6.91
N PHE A 395 0.96 -30.14 -8.17
CA PHE A 395 0.09 -30.87 -9.08
C PHE A 395 0.87 -31.27 -10.34
N PHE A 396 0.73 -32.54 -10.69
CA PHE A 396 1.26 -33.12 -11.90
C PHE A 396 0.12 -33.71 -12.73
N GLN A 397 0.16 -33.50 -14.04
CA GLN A 397 -0.73 -34.16 -14.99
C GLN A 397 0.00 -34.54 -16.27
N LYS A 398 -0.17 -35.80 -16.70
CA LYS A 398 0.30 -36.30 -18.00
C LYS A 398 -0.76 -37.23 -18.60
N GLY A 399 -1.51 -36.72 -19.58
CA GLY A 399 -2.68 -37.42 -20.11
C GLY A 399 -3.74 -37.61 -19.02
N ASN A 400 -4.09 -38.87 -18.74
CA ASN A 400 -5.07 -39.24 -17.70
C ASN A 400 -4.43 -39.58 -16.34
N GLU A 401 -3.10 -39.52 -16.24
CA GLU A 401 -2.37 -39.72 -14.99
C GLU A 401 -2.12 -38.39 -14.33
N CYS A 402 -2.35 -38.32 -13.03
CA CYS A 402 -2.18 -37.11 -12.25
C CYS A 402 -1.83 -37.43 -10.80
N LEU A 403 -1.10 -36.52 -10.18
CA LEU A 403 -0.70 -36.54 -8.78
C LEU A 403 -0.98 -35.16 -8.19
N MET A 404 -1.64 -35.13 -7.04
CA MET A 404 -1.66 -33.97 -6.15
C MET A 404 -0.98 -34.38 -4.85
N GLU A 405 0.02 -33.61 -4.44
CA GLU A 405 0.68 -33.79 -3.15
C GLU A 405 0.86 -32.46 -2.43
N LEU A 406 0.88 -32.53 -1.11
CA LEU A 406 1.40 -31.47 -0.26
C LEU A 406 2.82 -31.83 0.12
N TYR A 407 3.68 -30.83 0.23
CA TYR A 407 5.06 -31.06 0.64
C TYR A 407 5.60 -29.88 1.41
N THR A 408 6.48 -30.15 2.36
CA THR A 408 7.11 -29.10 3.17
C THR A 408 8.53 -28.86 2.69
N THR A 409 8.98 -27.61 2.76
CA THR A 409 10.36 -27.22 2.43
C THR A 409 10.98 -26.37 3.53
N LYS A 410 12.31 -26.43 3.67
CA LYS A 410 13.08 -25.43 4.43
C LYS A 410 13.26 -24.14 3.62
N GLY A 411 13.76 -23.09 4.27
CA GLY A 411 14.05 -21.81 3.62
C GLY A 411 15.03 -21.90 2.45
N ASN A 412 15.87 -22.93 2.41
CA ASN A 412 16.80 -23.22 1.30
C ASN A 412 16.18 -24.07 0.16
N GLY A 413 14.85 -24.23 0.13
CA GLY A 413 14.14 -24.96 -0.93
C GLY A 413 14.21 -26.50 -0.85
N LYS A 414 14.93 -27.06 0.13
CA LYS A 414 15.02 -28.52 0.31
C LYS A 414 13.70 -29.09 0.82
N VAL A 415 13.16 -30.09 0.12
CA VAL A 415 11.96 -30.82 0.55
C VAL A 415 12.26 -31.63 1.81
N LEU A 416 11.40 -31.49 2.81
CA LEU A 416 11.48 -32.22 4.07
C LEU A 416 10.62 -33.47 4.03
N ASP A 417 9.33 -33.30 3.76
CA ASP A 417 8.35 -34.38 3.80
C ASP A 417 7.24 -34.16 2.77
N ARG A 418 6.46 -35.21 2.49
CA ARG A 418 5.41 -35.22 1.45
C ARG A 418 4.18 -35.98 1.91
N HIS A 419 3.01 -35.47 1.53
CA HIS A 419 1.73 -36.12 1.71
C HIS A 419 0.97 -36.18 0.39
N PRO A 420 0.90 -37.36 -0.27
CA PRO A 420 0.04 -37.55 -1.43
C PRO A 420 -1.43 -37.35 -1.04
N VAL A 421 -2.10 -36.39 -1.68
CA VAL A 421 -3.52 -36.11 -1.45
C VAL A 421 -4.39 -36.97 -2.35
N TYR A 422 -4.08 -37.04 -3.64
CA TYR A 422 -4.59 -38.08 -4.53
C TYR A 422 -3.57 -38.44 -5.61
N THR A 423 -3.61 -39.68 -6.08
CA THR A 423 -2.77 -40.18 -7.16
C THR A 423 -3.55 -41.09 -8.10
N SER A 424 -3.35 -40.93 -9.40
CA SER A 424 -3.81 -41.87 -10.45
C SER A 424 -2.66 -42.36 -11.33
N LEU A 425 -1.42 -42.21 -10.87
CA LEU A 425 -0.23 -42.66 -11.58
C LEU A 425 -0.27 -44.19 -11.76
N LYS A 426 -0.09 -44.67 -12.99
CA LYS A 426 0.01 -46.10 -13.32
C LYS A 426 1.27 -46.42 -14.11
N LYS A 427 1.70 -45.51 -14.99
CA LYS A 427 2.87 -45.63 -15.87
C LYS A 427 4.02 -44.74 -15.42
N VAL A 428 3.73 -43.49 -15.06
CA VAL A 428 4.74 -42.55 -14.54
C VAL A 428 5.11 -42.95 -13.11
N LYS A 429 6.40 -43.00 -12.80
CA LYS A 429 6.87 -43.27 -11.43
C LYS A 429 6.62 -42.08 -10.53
N TYR A 430 6.36 -42.33 -9.25
CA TYR A 430 6.07 -41.26 -8.30
C TYR A 430 7.21 -40.24 -8.22
N GLU A 431 8.47 -40.69 -8.19
CA GLU A 431 9.65 -39.80 -8.11
C GLU A 431 9.83 -38.93 -9.36
N GLU A 432 9.28 -39.36 -10.49
CA GLU A 432 9.27 -38.56 -11.74
C GLU A 432 8.14 -37.53 -11.75
N ALA A 433 7.02 -37.85 -11.10
CA ALA A 433 5.85 -36.99 -11.02
C ALA A 433 5.90 -36.00 -9.85
N ALA A 434 6.55 -36.34 -8.75
CA ALA A 434 6.58 -35.53 -7.53
C ALA A 434 7.42 -34.26 -7.70
N SER A 435 7.15 -33.24 -6.87
CA SER A 435 7.90 -31.97 -6.91
C SER A 435 9.39 -32.20 -6.63
N LYS A 436 10.27 -31.33 -7.13
CA LYS A 436 11.72 -31.44 -6.88
C LYS A 436 12.16 -30.43 -5.82
N ASN A 437 13.39 -30.54 -5.34
CA ASN A 437 13.98 -29.47 -4.54
C ASN A 437 13.90 -28.17 -5.33
N LYS A 438 13.45 -27.12 -4.65
CA LYS A 438 13.36 -25.76 -5.19
C LYS A 438 14.75 -25.13 -5.17
N GLU A 439 15.01 -24.22 -6.09
CA GLU A 439 16.15 -23.32 -5.96
C GLU A 439 15.94 -22.42 -4.74
N GLU A 440 17.03 -21.86 -4.21
CA GLU A 440 16.94 -20.97 -3.05
C GLU A 440 16.21 -19.67 -3.45
N GLU A 441 15.08 -19.43 -2.80
CA GLU A 441 14.17 -18.32 -3.10
C GLU A 441 14.54 -17.09 -2.27
N ASP A 442 15.60 -16.41 -2.73
CA ASP A 442 15.97 -15.06 -2.28
C ASP A 442 14.84 -14.06 -2.56
N GLY A 443 14.89 -12.92 -1.87
CA GLY A 443 13.99 -11.78 -2.11
C GLY A 443 12.58 -11.93 -1.53
N TYR A 444 12.31 -12.88 -0.64
CA TYR A 444 11.07 -12.86 0.14
C TYR A 444 11.31 -12.38 1.56
N VAL A 445 10.65 -11.28 1.94
CA VAL A 445 10.65 -10.74 3.31
C VAL A 445 10.10 -11.80 4.26
N VAL A 446 10.90 -12.18 5.25
CA VAL A 446 10.44 -12.98 6.38
C VAL A 446 9.42 -12.14 7.14
N GLU A 447 8.13 -12.43 7.00
CA GLU A 447 7.18 -12.01 8.03
C GLU A 447 7.61 -12.72 9.31
N LYS A 448 8.10 -11.95 10.27
CA LYS A 448 8.62 -12.48 11.53
C LYS A 448 7.45 -12.98 12.38
N ARG A 449 6.67 -14.00 12.00
CA ARG A 449 5.44 -14.49 12.67
C ARG A 449 5.70 -15.26 14.01
N GLY A 450 6.61 -14.76 14.86
CA GLY A 450 6.82 -15.24 16.25
C GLY A 450 7.73 -16.48 16.42
N HIS A 451 7.44 -17.32 17.41
CA HIS A 451 7.88 -18.73 17.50
C HIS A 451 6.66 -19.65 17.32
N TYR A 452 6.86 -20.87 16.85
CA TYR A 452 5.79 -21.85 16.57
C TYR A 452 5.97 -23.13 17.40
N THR A 453 4.87 -23.75 17.83
CA THR A 453 4.92 -24.74 18.94
C THR A 453 3.98 -25.94 18.82
N LYS A 454 3.12 -25.96 17.80
CA LYS A 454 1.93 -26.83 17.69
C LYS A 454 1.81 -27.36 16.25
N ASP A 455 0.59 -27.68 15.82
CA ASP A 455 0.32 -28.33 14.54
C ASP A 455 -0.32 -27.39 13.52
N VAL A 456 0.13 -27.46 12.27
CA VAL A 456 -0.57 -26.87 11.13
C VAL A 456 -1.61 -27.88 10.70
N VAL A 457 -2.88 -27.49 10.73
CA VAL A 457 -4.01 -28.36 10.39
C VAL A 457 -4.47 -28.07 8.98
N ILE A 458 -4.38 -29.04 8.09
CA ILE A 458 -4.80 -28.95 6.70
C ILE A 458 -6.08 -29.77 6.53
N LYS A 459 -7.20 -29.10 6.26
CA LYS A 459 -8.49 -29.76 6.07
C LYS A 459 -8.68 -30.12 4.61
N LEU A 460 -8.55 -31.42 4.32
CA LEU A 460 -8.80 -32.00 3.00
C LEU A 460 -10.24 -32.55 2.93
N PRO A 461 -10.78 -32.80 1.72
CA PRO A 461 -12.09 -33.44 1.59
C PRO A 461 -12.13 -34.79 2.33
N GLY A 462 -12.88 -34.83 3.44
CA GLY A 462 -13.10 -36.05 4.24
C GLY A 462 -11.97 -36.46 5.20
N LYS A 463 -10.90 -35.67 5.36
CA LYS A 463 -9.82 -35.95 6.33
C LYS A 463 -9.07 -34.69 6.75
N GLU A 464 -8.41 -34.73 7.90
CA GLU A 464 -7.46 -33.70 8.34
C GLU A 464 -6.04 -34.26 8.26
N VAL A 465 -5.07 -33.40 7.96
CA VAL A 465 -3.65 -33.72 7.89
C VAL A 465 -2.90 -32.69 8.71
N HIS A 466 -1.96 -33.16 9.53
CA HIS A 466 -1.23 -32.31 10.47
C HIS A 466 0.23 -32.17 10.01
N VAL A 467 0.80 -30.98 10.18
CA VAL A 467 2.25 -30.75 10.06
C VAL A 467 2.79 -30.31 11.39
N ASP A 468 3.78 -31.01 11.92
CA ASP A 468 4.43 -30.66 13.19
C ASP A 468 5.43 -29.50 13.05
N ALA A 469 6.01 -29.07 14.17
CA ALA A 469 6.98 -27.98 14.22
C ALA A 469 8.28 -28.25 13.43
N ASP A 470 8.59 -29.53 13.14
CA ASP A 470 9.75 -29.93 12.32
C ASP A 470 9.41 -30.02 10.81
N GLY A 471 8.16 -29.70 10.45
CA GLY A 471 7.67 -29.74 9.08
C GLY A 471 7.32 -31.15 8.59
N ARG A 472 7.04 -32.10 9.47
CA ARG A 472 6.66 -33.48 9.11
C ARG A 472 5.16 -33.68 9.09
N PHE A 473 4.68 -34.47 8.12
CA PHE A 473 3.27 -34.82 8.06
C PHE A 473 2.96 -35.93 9.07
N VAL A 474 2.09 -35.63 10.03
CA VAL A 474 1.65 -36.56 11.08
C VAL A 474 0.15 -36.86 10.92
N LYS A 475 -0.26 -38.03 11.44
CA LYS A 475 -1.62 -38.57 11.29
C LYS A 475 -2.53 -38.18 12.44
#